data_AF-A0A093EK99-F1
#
_entry.id   AF-A0A093EK99-F1
#
_cell.length_a   1.000
_cell.length_b   1.000
_cell.length_c   1.000
_cell.angle_alpha   90.00
_cell.angle_beta   90.00
_cell.angle_gamma   90.00
#
_symmetry.space_group_name_H-M   'P 1'
#
loop_
_entity.id
_entity.type
_entity.pdbx_description
1 polymer ?
#
loop_
_entity_poly.entity_id
_entity_poly.type
_entity_poly.pdbx_seq_one_letter_code
_entity_poly.pdbx_strand_id
1 'polypeptide(L)'
;SKEEMLSWILRINLVAAIFSAPAFPAAICSMKKFCRPLLPSSMTKLCQEEQLRSHENKMKQIADELAEHKLHPVEKSLKSKEAEEYRLKEHYLIFE
;
A
#
# COMPACT_ATOMS: atom_id res chain seq x y z
N SER A 1 7.54 5.46 31.79
CA SER A 1 7.86 6.92 31.68
C SER A 1 7.74 7.38 30.23
N LYS A 2 8.03 8.66 29.89
CA LYS A 2 8.06 9.13 28.49
C LYS A 2 9.10 8.37 27.66
N GLU A 3 10.25 8.09 28.25
CA GLU A 3 11.36 7.36 27.64
C GLU A 3 10.95 5.92 27.30
N GLU A 4 10.20 5.29 28.19
CA GLU A 4 9.68 3.94 28.00
C GLU A 4 8.69 3.87 26.83
N MET A 5 7.79 4.85 26.73
CA MET A 5 6.85 4.97 25.60
C MET A 5 7.59 5.13 24.27
N LEU A 6 8.61 5.99 24.22
CA LEU A 6 9.43 6.18 23.03
C LEU A 6 10.20 4.90 22.66
N SER A 7 10.71 4.18 23.64
CA SER A 7 11.35 2.87 23.44
C SER A 7 10.39 1.85 22.82
N TRP A 8 9.15 1.78 23.31
CA TRP A 8 8.12 0.91 22.74
C TRP A 8 7.77 1.27 21.30
N ILE A 9 7.54 2.56 21.03
CA ILE A 9 7.25 3.05 19.67
C ILE A 9 8.40 2.69 18.72
N LEU A 10 9.65 2.93 19.13
CA LEU A 10 10.82 2.62 18.30
C LEU A 10 10.92 1.13 17.98
N ARG A 11 10.72 0.27 18.98
CA ARG A 11 10.80 -1.19 18.81
C ARG A 11 9.71 -1.70 17.88
N ILE A 12 8.48 -1.20 18.02
CA ILE A 12 7.35 -1.56 17.15
C ILE A 12 7.66 -1.12 15.71
N ASN A 13 8.08 0.12 15.50
CA ASN A 13 8.40 0.64 14.18
C ASN A 13 9.56 -0.12 13.52
N LEU A 14 10.59 -0.48 14.30
CA LEU A 14 11.72 -1.27 13.80
C LEU A 14 11.26 -2.66 13.34
N VAL A 15 10.49 -3.37 14.15
CA VAL A 15 9.95 -4.69 13.77
C VAL A 15 9.04 -4.56 12.56
N ALA A 16 8.14 -3.57 12.54
CA ALA A 16 7.27 -3.32 11.40
C ALA A 16 8.09 -3.09 10.11
N ALA A 17 9.13 -2.25 10.14
CA ALA A 17 10.01 -2.01 9.00
C ALA A 17 10.74 -3.27 8.54
N ILE A 18 11.27 -4.09 9.46
CA ILE A 18 11.96 -5.33 9.15
C ILE A 18 11.04 -6.35 8.46
N PHE A 19 9.76 -6.40 8.83
CA PHE A 19 8.77 -7.31 8.25
C PHE A 19 7.96 -6.70 7.10
N SER A 20 8.23 -5.45 6.71
CA SER A 20 7.56 -4.77 5.59
C SER A 20 8.25 -5.05 4.25
N ALA A 21 8.49 -6.32 3.93
CA ALA A 21 9.10 -6.68 2.65
C ALA A 21 8.21 -6.25 1.46
N PRO A 22 8.80 -5.91 0.30
CA PRO A 22 8.06 -5.43 -0.86
C PRO A 22 6.96 -6.41 -1.30
N ALA A 23 5.83 -5.87 -1.77
CA ALA A 23 4.74 -6.69 -2.31
C ALA A 23 5.22 -7.58 -3.46
N PHE A 24 4.60 -8.74 -3.61
CA PHE A 24 4.81 -9.59 -4.78
C PHE A 24 4.41 -8.83 -6.06
N PRO A 25 5.11 -9.07 -7.19
CA PRO A 25 4.65 -8.60 -8.48
C PRO A 25 3.21 -9.05 -8.73
N ALA A 26 2.39 -8.18 -9.30
CA ALA A 26 1.03 -8.54 -9.68
C ALA A 26 1.05 -9.77 -10.59
N ALA A 27 0.12 -10.69 -10.39
CA ALA A 27 0.02 -11.87 -11.24
C ALA A 27 -0.23 -11.42 -12.70
N ILE A 28 0.43 -12.06 -13.66
CA ILE A 28 0.37 -11.66 -15.09
C ILE A 28 -1.08 -11.63 -15.62
N CYS A 29 -1.98 -12.47 -15.07
CA CYS A 29 -3.41 -12.48 -15.41
C CYS A 29 -4.26 -11.40 -14.71
N SER A 30 -3.79 -10.74 -13.64
CA SER A 30 -4.58 -9.76 -12.88
C SER A 30 -4.56 -8.35 -13.47
N MET A 31 -3.79 -8.10 -14.54
CA MET A 31 -3.61 -6.78 -15.16
C MET A 31 -4.90 -6.08 -15.63
N LYS A 32 -6.05 -6.79 -15.65
CA LYS A 32 -7.35 -6.24 -16.05
C LYS A 32 -8.24 -5.76 -14.89
N LYS A 33 -7.93 -6.10 -13.64
CA LYS A 33 -8.80 -5.82 -12.48
C LYS A 33 -7.99 -5.37 -11.28
N PHE A 34 -8.55 -4.47 -10.47
CA PHE A 34 -7.95 -4.12 -9.19
C PHE A 34 -7.90 -5.34 -8.26
N CYS A 35 -6.74 -5.58 -7.66
CA CYS A 35 -6.51 -6.59 -6.62
C CYS A 35 -5.58 -5.96 -5.57
N ARG A 36 -5.84 -6.21 -4.28
CA ARG A 36 -4.93 -5.76 -3.23
C ARG A 36 -3.58 -6.44 -3.40
N PRO A 37 -2.45 -5.72 -3.30
CA PRO A 37 -1.13 -6.33 -3.38
C PRO A 37 -0.94 -7.38 -2.30
N LEU A 38 -0.29 -8.49 -2.65
CA LEU A 38 0.06 -9.54 -1.70
C LEU A 38 1.40 -9.22 -1.07
N LEU A 39 1.43 -9.09 0.25
CA LEU A 39 2.64 -8.86 1.01
C LEU A 39 3.25 -10.20 1.47
N PRO A 40 4.58 -10.35 1.39
CA PRO A 40 5.26 -11.50 1.97
C PRO A 40 5.24 -11.44 3.51
N SER A 41 5.11 -12.60 4.16
CA SER A 41 5.26 -12.74 5.62
C SER A 41 6.72 -12.93 6.07
N SER A 42 7.67 -12.53 5.22
CA SER A 42 9.12 -12.68 5.46
C SER A 42 9.77 -11.35 5.80
N MET A 43 10.94 -11.40 6.41
CA MET A 43 11.78 -10.21 6.58
C MET A 43 12.20 -9.63 5.22
N THR A 44 12.36 -8.31 5.16
CA THR A 44 12.96 -7.62 4.03
C THR A 44 14.43 -7.99 3.88
N LYS A 45 14.91 -8.05 2.63
CA LYS A 45 16.33 -8.21 2.30
C LYS A 45 17.00 -6.85 2.04
N LEU A 46 16.24 -5.77 2.04
CA LEU A 46 16.73 -4.41 1.85
C LEU A 46 17.46 -3.94 3.11
N CYS A 47 18.52 -3.16 2.93
CA CYS A 47 19.11 -2.44 4.05
C CYS A 47 18.16 -1.31 4.52
N GLN A 48 18.45 -0.70 5.67
CA GLN A 48 17.60 0.35 6.24
C GLN A 48 17.36 1.53 5.26
N GLU A 49 18.41 1.97 4.55
CA GLU A 49 18.30 3.09 3.61
C GLU A 49 17.45 2.72 2.39
N GLU A 50 17.64 1.52 1.83
CA GLU A 50 16.85 1.01 0.71
C GLU A 50 15.39 0.79 1.11
N GLN A 51 15.15 0.29 2.32
CA GLN A 51 13.80 0.09 2.87
C GLN A 51 13.10 1.44 3.04
N LEU A 52 13.78 2.45 3.59
CA LEU A 52 13.25 3.80 3.72
C LEU A 52 12.88 4.39 2.35
N ARG A 53 13.80 4.31 1.38
CA ARG A 53 13.57 4.78 0.02
C ARG A 53 12.40 4.06 -0.66
N SER A 54 12.26 2.75 -0.42
CA SER A 54 11.14 1.95 -0.91
C SER A 54 9.80 2.45 -0.34
N HIS A 55 9.73 2.73 0.96
CA HIS A 55 8.54 3.29 1.60
C HIS A 55 8.20 4.69 1.09
N GLU A 56 9.18 5.57 0.92
CA GLU A 56 8.98 6.93 0.37
C GLU A 56 8.44 6.87 -1.06
N ASN A 57 9.05 6.02 -1.90
CA ASN A 57 8.58 5.81 -3.27
C ASN A 57 7.16 5.24 -3.30
N LYS A 58 6.84 4.29 -2.41
CA LYS A 58 5.52 3.69 -2.30
C LYS A 58 4.46 4.72 -1.89
N MET A 59 4.78 5.58 -0.92
CA MET A 59 3.90 6.67 -0.50
C MET A 59 3.62 7.64 -1.65
N LYS A 60 4.66 8.04 -2.38
CA LYS A 60 4.50 8.88 -3.57
C LYS A 60 3.63 8.21 -4.63
N GLN A 61 3.89 6.94 -4.92
CA GLN A 61 3.12 6.16 -5.88
C GLN A 61 1.63 6.08 -5.51
N ILE A 62 1.30 5.78 -4.24
CA ILE A 62 -0.09 5.72 -3.77
C ILE A 62 -0.78 7.09 -3.90
N ALA A 63 -0.08 8.17 -3.56
CA ALA A 63 -0.60 9.52 -3.69
C ALA A 63 -0.91 9.88 -5.16
N ASP A 64 0.01 9.56 -6.07
CA ASP A 64 -0.16 9.77 -7.51
C ASP A 64 -1.32 8.92 -8.06
N GLU A 65 -1.39 7.64 -7.69
CA GLU A 65 -2.49 6.73 -8.09
C GLU A 65 -3.86 7.20 -7.55
N LEU A 66 -3.92 7.73 -6.32
CA LEU A 66 -5.15 8.26 -5.73
C LEU A 66 -5.60 9.54 -6.44
N ALA A 67 -4.67 10.42 -6.79
CA ALA A 67 -4.96 11.61 -7.57
C ALA A 67 -5.52 11.24 -8.95
N GLU A 68 -4.85 10.33 -9.66
CA GLU A 68 -5.30 9.82 -10.96
C GLU A 68 -6.67 9.15 -10.87
N HIS A 69 -6.90 8.34 -9.83
CA HIS A 69 -8.17 7.67 -9.61
C HIS A 69 -9.34 8.66 -9.49
N LYS A 70 -9.16 9.75 -8.74
CA LYS A 70 -10.17 10.80 -8.56
C LYS A 70 -10.46 11.60 -9.83
N LEU A 71 -9.52 11.66 -10.78
CA LEU A 71 -9.71 12.33 -12.06
C LEU A 71 -10.58 11.53 -13.04
N HIS A 72 -10.73 10.22 -12.81
CA HIS A 72 -11.47 9.31 -13.70
C HIS A 72 -12.67 8.66 -12.99
N PRO A 73 -13.66 9.45 -12.52
CA PRO A 73 -14.82 8.90 -11.84
C PRO A 73 -15.63 8.02 -12.79
N VAL A 74 -15.95 6.79 -12.36
CA VAL A 74 -16.85 5.89 -13.11
C VAL A 74 -18.28 6.41 -12.99
N GLU A 75 -19.00 6.49 -14.11
CA GLU A 75 -20.41 6.88 -14.12
C GLU A 75 -21.23 5.98 -13.19
N LYS A 76 -22.04 6.59 -12.33
CA LYS A 76 -22.82 5.94 -11.26
C LYS A 76 -24.01 5.13 -11.79
N SER A 77 -23.80 4.21 -12.73
CA SER A 77 -24.72 3.08 -12.85
C SER A 77 -24.49 2.18 -11.63
N LEU A 78 -25.31 2.39 -10.59
CA LEU A 78 -25.15 1.90 -9.21
C LEU A 78 -25.05 0.36 -9.03
N LYS A 79 -24.91 -0.42 -10.11
CA LYS A 79 -24.82 -1.89 -10.09
C LYS A 79 -23.78 -2.47 -11.06
N SER A 80 -22.93 -1.65 -11.68
CA SER A 80 -21.87 -2.17 -12.56
C SER A 80 -20.71 -2.76 -11.74
N LYS A 81 -20.13 -3.86 -12.24
CA LYS A 81 -18.89 -4.45 -11.68
C LYS A 81 -17.75 -3.43 -11.64
N GLU A 82 -17.72 -2.51 -12.60
CA GLU A 82 -16.71 -1.46 -12.71
C GLU A 82 -16.84 -0.40 -11.60
N ALA A 83 -18.06 -0.03 -11.22
CA ALA A 83 -18.31 0.90 -10.11
C ALA A 83 -17.88 0.28 -8.77
N GLU A 84 -18.05 -1.04 -8.59
CA GLU A 84 -17.56 -1.74 -7.40
C GLU A 84 -16.03 -1.82 -7.37
N GLU A 85 -15.39 -2.13 -8.50
CA GLU A 85 -13.93 -2.15 -8.62
C GLU A 85 -13.32 -0.77 -8.36
N TYR A 86 -13.94 0.31 -8.86
CA TYR A 86 -13.56 1.68 -8.56
C TYR A 86 -13.60 1.94 -7.05
N ARG A 87 -14.73 1.64 -6.39
CA ARG A 87 -14.90 1.84 -4.94
C ARG A 87 -13.89 1.04 -4.10
N LEU A 88 -13.59 -0.20 -4.50
CA LEU A 88 -12.60 -1.03 -3.82
C LEU A 88 -11.19 -0.46 -3.96
N LYS A 89 -10.83 0.03 -5.15
CA LYS A 89 -9.55 0.69 -5.40
C LYS A 89 -9.44 1.99 -4.60
N GLU A 90 -10.50 2.80 -4.57
CA GLU A 90 -10.56 4.03 -3.77
C GLU A 90 -10.30 3.75 -2.29
N HIS A 91 -11.02 2.78 -1.71
CA HIS A 91 -10.86 2.41 -0.31
C HIS A 91 -9.45 1.88 -0.02
N TYR A 92 -8.84 1.15 -0.94
CA TYR A 92 -7.46 0.71 -0.80
C TYR A 92 -6.49 1.89 -0.79
N LEU A 93 -6.57 2.78 -1.78
CA LEU A 93 -5.66 3.92 -1.93
C LEU A 93 -5.78 4.96 -0.82
N ILE A 94 -6.95 5.08 -0.16
CA ILE A 94 -7.14 5.95 1.02
C ILE A 94 -6.57 5.32 2.29
N PHE A 95 -6.57 3.98 2.36
CA PHE A 95 -6.11 3.25 3.53
C PHE A 95 -4.58 3.19 3.61
N GLU A 96 -3.92 3.02 2.47
CA GLU A 96 -2.46 2.89 2.37
C GLU A 96 -1.74 4.24 2.44
#